data_AF-A0A1Y4L0E1-F1
#
_entry.id   AF-A0A1Y4L0E1-F1
#
_cell.length_a   1.000
_cell.length_b   1.000
_cell.length_c   1.000
_cell.angle_alpha   90.00
_cell.angle_beta   90.00
_cell.angle_gamma   90.00
#
_symmetry.space_group_name_H-M   'P 1'
#
loop_
_entity.id
_entity.type
_entity.pdbx_description
1 polymer ?
#
loop_
_entity_poly.entity_id
_entity_poly.type
_entity_poly.pdbx_seq_one_letter_code
_entity_poly.pdbx_strand_id
1 'polypeptide(L)'
;MKLANKTYSISFTSPLAWKAGYKVNIHNNSIASVHSAWNKEITGKILSARLKKESSKQATYYLTYQRLGFVTSPGVRVTISGTTMKVFGI
;
A
#
# COMPACT_ATOMS: atom_id res chain seq x y z
N MET A 1 -7.55 14.08 19.71
CA MET A 1 -6.39 13.18 19.47
C MET A 1 -5.77 13.47 18.11
N LYS A 2 -4.49 13.15 17.88
CA LYS A 2 -3.81 13.26 16.58
C LYS A 2 -3.08 11.94 16.29
N LEU A 3 -3.00 11.56 15.02
CA LEU A 3 -2.12 10.49 14.56
C LEU A 3 -0.68 10.91 14.85
N ALA A 4 0.10 10.03 15.48
CA ALA A 4 1.48 10.35 15.82
C ALA A 4 2.29 10.67 14.55
N ASN A 5 3.09 11.73 14.62
CA ASN A 5 4.00 12.13 13.55
C ASN A 5 5.17 11.14 13.49
N LYS A 6 5.03 10.10 12.67
CA LYS A 6 6.05 9.07 12.50
C LYS A 6 5.90 8.37 11.16
N THR A 7 6.89 7.54 10.85
CA THR A 7 6.81 6.59 9.76
C THR A 7 6.01 5.36 10.20
N TYR A 8 5.01 4.98 9.41
CA TYR A 8 4.27 3.74 9.57
C TYR A 8 4.69 2.76 8.48
N SER A 9 4.91 1.51 8.87
CA SER A 9 5.17 0.42 7.93
C SER A 9 3.84 -0.23 7.58
N ILE A 10 3.46 -0.15 6.31
CA ILE A 10 2.24 -0.73 5.77
C ILE A 10 2.61 -2.07 5.17
N SER A 11 1.86 -3.11 5.51
CA SER A 11 1.99 -4.43 4.90
C SER A 11 0.63 -5.06 4.72
N PHE A 12 0.45 -5.73 3.60
CA PHE A 12 -0.74 -6.51 3.31
C PHE A 12 -0.33 -7.80 2.62
N THR A 13 -0.98 -8.89 3.02
CA THR A 13 -0.79 -10.21 2.43
C THR A 13 -2.10 -10.60 1.77
N SER A 14 -2.07 -10.77 0.45
CA SER A 14 -3.15 -11.47 -0.25
C SER A 14 -2.91 -12.98 -0.08
N PRO A 15 -3.81 -13.71 0.60
CA PRO A 15 -3.62 -15.13 0.86
C PRO A 15 -3.32 -15.89 -0.44
N LEU A 16 -2.27 -16.72 -0.40
CA LEU A 16 -1.82 -17.57 -1.52
C LEU A 16 -1.36 -16.83 -2.80
N ALA A 17 -1.38 -15.49 -2.85
CA ALA A 17 -1.04 -14.75 -4.07
C ALA A 17 0.27 -13.96 -3.94
N TRP A 18 0.29 -12.93 -3.09
CA TRP A 18 1.43 -12.01 -2.97
C TRP A 18 1.41 -11.28 -1.62
N LYS A 19 2.56 -10.72 -1.25
CA LYS A 19 2.73 -9.79 -0.13
C LYS A 19 3.27 -8.48 -0.65
N ALA A 20 2.80 -7.37 -0.11
CA ALA A 20 3.35 -6.07 -0.46
C ALA A 20 3.27 -5.10 0.70
N GLY A 21 4.16 -4.12 0.66
CA GLY A 21 4.23 -3.11 1.70
C GLY A 21 5.05 -1.90 1.27
N TYR A 22 4.96 -0.86 2.08
CA TYR A 22 5.66 0.40 1.88
C TYR A 22 5.68 1.19 3.19
N LYS A 23 6.50 2.24 3.24
CA LYS A 23 6.56 3.16 4.38
C LYS A 23 5.78 4.44 4.07
N VAL A 24 5.07 4.94 5.08
CA VAL A 24 4.26 6.16 5.01
C VAL A 24 4.68 7.10 6.12
N ASN A 25 5.17 8.28 5.77
CA ASN A 25 5.50 9.32 6.73
C ASN A 25 4.25 10.15 6.99
N ILE A 26 3.81 10.18 8.26
CA ILE A 26 2.68 10.99 8.68
C ILE A 26 3.18 12.23 9.39
N HIS A 27 2.60 13.37 9.02
CA HIS A 27 2.76 14.64 9.71
C HIS A 27 1.41 15.36 9.78
N ASN A 28 1.01 15.78 10.97
CA ASN A 28 -0.24 16.51 11.22
C ASN A 28 -1.48 15.83 10.58
N ASN A 29 -1.73 14.56 10.96
CA ASN A 29 -2.82 13.73 10.44
C ASN A 29 -2.83 13.56 8.91
N SER A 30 -1.70 13.78 8.24
CA SER A 30 -1.62 13.78 6.79
C SER A 30 -0.39 13.02 6.30
N ILE A 31 -0.51 12.39 5.15
CA ILE A 31 0.59 11.73 4.45
C ILE A 31 1.52 12.81 3.92
N ALA A 32 2.72 12.88 4.50
CA ALA A 32 3.78 13.75 4.02
C ALA A 32 4.44 13.13 2.79
N SER A 33 4.87 11.87 2.89
CA SER A 33 5.50 11.13 1.81
C SER A 33 5.30 9.62 1.94
N VAL A 34 5.51 8.92 0.84
CA VAL A 34 5.50 7.44 0.78
C VAL A 34 6.75 6.97 0.05
N HIS A 35 7.38 5.90 0.56
CA HIS A 35 8.63 5.40 0.00
C HIS A 35 8.90 3.96 0.42
N SER A 36 10.05 3.41 0.00
CA SER A 36 10.52 2.07 0.37
C SER A 36 9.49 0.98 0.09
N ALA A 37 8.86 1.04 -1.09
CA ALA A 37 7.93 0.01 -1.52
C ALA A 37 8.66 -1.32 -1.74
N TRP A 38 8.01 -2.42 -1.37
CA TRP A 38 8.50 -3.76 -1.60
C TRP A 38 7.32 -4.68 -1.88
N ASN A 39 7.58 -5.72 -2.66
CA ASN A 39 6.63 -6.77 -2.94
C ASN A 39 7.32 -8.13 -2.93
N LYS A 40 6.53 -9.18 -2.74
CA LYS A 40 6.96 -10.57 -2.76
C LYS A 40 5.86 -11.43 -3.34
N GLU A 41 6.18 -12.15 -4.40
CA GLU A 41 5.30 -13.14 -5.02
C GLU A 41 5.24 -14.40 -4.15
N ILE A 42 4.06 -15.02 -4.05
CA ILE A 42 3.88 -16.36 -3.45
C ILE A 42 3.49 -17.34 -4.55
N THR A 43 2.46 -17.01 -5.33
CA THR A 43 2.11 -17.69 -6.58
C THR A 43 1.97 -16.66 -7.69
N GLY A 44 2.07 -17.05 -8.96
CA GLY A 44 1.99 -16.11 -10.08
C GLY A 44 3.21 -15.19 -10.20
N LYS A 45 3.03 -14.03 -10.83
CA LYS A 45 4.10 -13.06 -11.11
C LYS A 45 3.60 -11.62 -11.02
N ILE A 46 4.37 -10.74 -10.40
CA ILE A 46 4.17 -9.29 -10.42
C ILE A 46 4.94 -8.76 -11.63
N LEU A 47 4.20 -8.20 -12.59
CA LEU A 47 4.75 -7.66 -13.82
C LEU A 47 5.28 -6.24 -13.63
N SER A 48 4.61 -5.47 -12.78
CA SER A 48 4.98 -4.10 -12.45
C SER A 48 4.39 -3.68 -11.12
N ALA A 49 4.98 -2.66 -10.52
CA ALA A 49 4.49 -2.09 -9.28
C ALA A 49 4.70 -0.57 -9.26
N ARG A 50 3.74 0.16 -8.69
CA ARG A 50 3.77 1.62 -8.63
C ARG A 50 3.21 2.11 -7.31
N LEU A 51 4.08 2.76 -6.52
CA LEU A 51 3.65 3.46 -5.32
C LEU A 51 3.24 4.88 -5.68
N LYS A 52 2.03 5.27 -5.26
CA LYS A 52 1.49 6.61 -5.53
C LYS A 52 0.88 7.20 -4.28
N LYS A 53 1.28 8.43 -3.95
CA LYS A 53 0.55 9.30 -3.02
C LYS A 53 -0.53 10.01 -3.83
N GLU A 54 -1.78 9.57 -3.67
CA GLU A 54 -2.91 10.19 -4.38
C GLU A 54 -3.27 11.54 -3.77
N SER A 55 -3.18 11.66 -2.45
CA SER A 55 -3.47 12.88 -1.72
C SER A 55 -2.76 12.92 -0.36
N SER A 56 -3.03 13.97 0.43
CA SER A 56 -2.61 14.05 1.83
C SER A 56 -3.31 13.02 2.73
N LYS A 57 -4.36 12.33 2.26
CA LYS A 57 -5.14 11.36 3.04
C LYS A 57 -5.15 9.96 2.44
N GLN A 58 -4.60 9.77 1.25
CA GLN A 58 -4.61 8.49 0.58
C GLN A 58 -3.30 8.23 -0.16
N ALA A 59 -2.78 7.01 0.02
CA ALA A 59 -1.74 6.47 -0.83
C ALA A 59 -2.08 5.04 -1.19
N THR A 60 -1.64 4.63 -2.37
CA THR A 60 -1.90 3.28 -2.90
C THR A 60 -0.62 2.74 -3.50
N TYR A 61 -0.32 1.48 -3.18
CA TYR A 61 0.69 0.71 -3.87
C TYR A 61 0.01 -0.24 -4.85
N TYR A 62 0.03 0.12 -6.14
CA TYR A 62 -0.58 -0.67 -7.21
C TYR A 62 0.40 -1.73 -7.68
N LEU A 63 -0.12 -2.93 -7.94
CA LEU A 63 0.60 -4.06 -8.49
C LEU A 63 -0.12 -4.50 -9.75
N THR A 64 0.63 -4.87 -10.79
CA THR A 64 0.10 -5.63 -11.92
C THR A 64 0.48 -7.09 -11.69
N TYR A 65 -0.51 -7.94 -11.44
CA TYR A 65 -0.30 -9.32 -11.01
C TYR A 65 -0.93 -10.29 -12.00
N GLN A 66 -0.12 -11.24 -12.47
CA GLN A 66 -0.52 -12.29 -13.40
C GLN A 66 -0.55 -13.65 -12.70
N ARG A 67 -1.67 -14.38 -12.83
CA ARG A 67 -1.83 -15.74 -12.31
C ARG A 67 -2.72 -16.56 -13.24
N LEU A 68 -2.28 -17.77 -13.61
CA LEU A 68 -3.02 -18.71 -14.47
C LEU A 68 -3.50 -18.06 -15.79
N GLY A 69 -2.70 -17.18 -16.39
CA GLY A 69 -3.03 -16.48 -17.63
C GLY A 69 -3.87 -15.20 -17.46
N PHE A 70 -4.42 -14.92 -16.28
CA PHE A 70 -5.19 -13.71 -16.00
C PHE A 70 -4.30 -12.61 -15.41
N VAL A 71 -4.43 -11.38 -15.93
CA VAL A 71 -3.77 -10.19 -15.38
C VAL A 71 -4.79 -9.39 -14.59
N THR A 72 -4.42 -9.03 -13.37
CA THR A 72 -5.21 -8.22 -12.43
C THR A 72 -4.36 -7.05 -11.94
N SER A 73 -5.01 -6.00 -11.44
CA SER A 73 -4.31 -4.81 -10.94
C SER A 73 -4.57 -4.59 -9.44
N PRO A 74 -4.22 -5.56 -8.58
CA PRO A 74 -4.50 -5.43 -7.16
C PRO A 74 -3.54 -4.42 -6.49
N GLY A 75 -3.75 -4.14 -5.22
CA GLY A 75 -2.83 -3.26 -4.50
C GLY A 75 -3.08 -3.14 -3.02
N VAL A 76 -2.31 -2.26 -2.38
CA VAL A 76 -2.42 -1.95 -0.96
C VAL A 76 -2.71 -0.47 -0.79
N ARG A 77 -3.89 -0.15 -0.27
CA ARG A 77 -4.33 1.22 -0.06
C ARG A 77 -4.28 1.57 1.42
N VAL A 78 -3.76 2.75 1.72
CA VAL A 78 -3.90 3.40 3.02
C VAL A 78 -4.78 4.63 2.89
N THR A 79 -5.70 4.81 3.83
CA THR A 79 -6.50 6.03 3.95
C THR A 79 -6.44 6.58 5.37
N ILE A 80 -6.48 7.90 5.50
CA ILE A 80 -6.60 8.60 6.78
C ILE A 80 -7.95 9.30 6.83
N SER A 81 -8.74 8.97 7.84
CA SER A 81 -10.01 9.64 8.13
C SER A 81 -9.95 10.19 9.55
N GLY A 82 -9.90 11.53 9.67
CA GLY A 82 -9.69 12.22 10.93
C GLY A 82 -8.37 11.84 11.59
N THR A 83 -8.44 10.95 12.59
CA THR A 83 -7.30 10.49 13.39
C THR A 83 -7.08 8.98 13.29
N THR A 84 -7.72 8.34 12.31
CA THR A 84 -7.65 6.90 12.10
C THR A 84 -7.03 6.60 10.75
N MET A 85 -6.05 5.69 10.75
CA MET A 85 -5.44 5.16 9.54
C MET A 85 -6.02 3.77 9.24
N LYS A 86 -6.53 3.57 8.03
CA LYS A 86 -7.04 2.28 7.55
C LYS A 86 -6.14 1.75 6.45
N VAL A 87 -5.88 0.44 6.47
CA VAL A 87 -5.09 -0.26 5.46
C VAL A 87 -5.94 -1.41 4.92
N PHE A 88 -6.04 -1.54 3.61
CA PHE A 88 -6.77 -2.63 2.98
C PHE A 88 -6.22 -2.94 1.58
N GLY A 89 -6.43 -4.19 1.15
CA GLY A 89 -6.17 -4.60 -0.23
C GLY A 89 -7.26 -4.09 -1.17
N ILE A 90 -6.89 -3.80 -2.41
CA ILE A 90 -7.81 -3.49 -3.52
C ILE A 90 -7.62 -4.47 -4.67
#